data_AF-A0A059B9L4-F1
#
_entry.id   AF-A0A059B9L4-F1
#
_cell.length_a   1.000
_cell.length_b   1.000
_cell.length_c   1.000
_cell.angle_alpha   90.00
_cell.angle_beta   90.00
_cell.angle_gamma   90.00
#
_symmetry.space_group_name_H-M   'P 1'
#
loop_
_entity.id
_entity.type
_entity.pdbx_description
1 polymer ?
#
loop_
_entity_poly.entity_id
_entity_poly.type
_entity_poly.pdbx_seq_one_letter_code
_entity_poly.pdbx_strand_id
1 'polypeptide(L)'
;MGNCAAPQITRNGGLAMTTRHHNWLSSSPSTLMVIHMDGRLQEFAQTLKASHLLSQNPNCFLCSSESMFVDSMVPQVHEEEDLCFGQLYFLLPLSISRVLLSLRELCMLAVKASAVLGSSSS
;
A
#
# COMPACT_ATOMS: atom_id res chain seq x y z
N MET A 1 -26.56 -3.77 12.67
CA MET A 1 -26.15 -2.55 11.94
C MET A 1 -24.64 -2.68 11.73
N GLY A 2 -24.07 -2.84 10.55
CA GLY A 2 -24.61 -2.97 9.20
C GLY A 2 -23.88 -4.10 8.45
N ASN A 3 -24.58 -4.67 7.48
CA ASN A 3 -24.26 -5.95 6.86
C ASN A 3 -23.52 -5.68 5.55
N CYS A 4 -22.31 -6.21 5.38
CA CYS A 4 -21.61 -6.16 4.10
C CYS A 4 -22.29 -7.15 3.14
N ALA A 5 -23.11 -6.66 2.22
CA ALA A 5 -23.72 -7.44 1.15
C ALA A 5 -23.08 -7.05 -0.20
N ALA A 6 -22.45 -8.00 -0.88
CA ALA A 6 -21.98 -7.83 -2.25
C ALA A 6 -23.10 -8.21 -3.24
N PRO A 7 -23.32 -7.46 -4.33
CA PRO A 7 -24.30 -7.84 -5.34
C PRO A 7 -23.71 -8.91 -6.26
N GLN A 8 -24.44 -10.01 -6.46
CA GLN A 8 -24.18 -11.00 -7.51
C GLN A 8 -25.01 -10.60 -8.73
N ILE A 9 -24.37 -10.06 -9.78
CA ILE A 9 -25.04 -9.79 -11.06
C ILE A 9 -24.77 -10.94 -12.03
N THR A 10 -25.83 -11.67 -12.35
CA THR A 10 -25.89 -12.69 -13.40
C THR A 10 -26.03 -12.02 -14.77
N ARG A 11 -25.14 -12.29 -15.73
CA ARG A 11 -25.46 -12.16 -17.16
C ARG A 11 -24.67 -13.16 -18.02
N ASN A 12 -25.37 -14.16 -18.54
CA ASN A 12 -24.91 -15.03 -19.63
C ASN A 12 -25.10 -14.32 -20.98
N GLY A 13 -24.13 -14.46 -21.89
CA GLY A 13 -24.23 -14.06 -23.30
C GLY A 13 -22.85 -13.79 -23.89
N GLY A 14 -22.32 -14.75 -24.66
CA GLY A 14 -20.93 -14.80 -25.10
C GLY A 14 -20.54 -13.81 -26.18
N LEU A 15 -19.24 -13.44 -26.17
CA LEU A 15 -18.47 -12.93 -27.30
C LEU A 15 -17.01 -13.38 -27.16
N ALA A 16 -16.40 -13.59 -28.32
CA ALA A 16 -15.19 -14.36 -28.57
C ALA A 16 -13.90 -13.84 -27.93
N MET A 17 -12.96 -14.78 -27.79
CA MET A 17 -11.54 -14.64 -27.43
C MET A 17 -10.88 -13.39 -28.01
N THR A 18 -10.38 -12.51 -27.13
CA THR A 18 -9.13 -11.79 -27.39
C THR A 18 -8.21 -11.93 -26.17
N THR A 19 -7.10 -12.60 -26.42
CA THR A 19 -5.96 -12.80 -25.55
C THR A 19 -5.38 -11.45 -25.14
N ARG A 20 -5.78 -10.93 -23.99
CA ARG A 20 -4.95 -10.26 -22.96
C ARG A 20 -5.77 -10.20 -21.67
N HIS A 21 -5.99 -11.36 -21.06
CA HIS A 21 -6.30 -11.38 -19.63
C HIS A 21 -5.02 -10.93 -18.92
N HIS A 22 -4.83 -9.61 -18.82
CA HIS A 22 -4.04 -9.08 -17.71
C HIS A 22 -4.75 -9.64 -16.48
N ASN A 23 -4.07 -10.57 -15.82
CA ASN A 23 -4.52 -11.32 -14.68
C ASN A 23 -4.70 -10.37 -13.48
N TRP A 24 -5.65 -9.45 -13.55
CA TRP A 24 -5.97 -8.50 -12.48
C TRP A 24 -6.90 -9.15 -11.44
N LEU A 25 -6.80 -10.46 -11.25
CA LEU A 25 -7.58 -11.23 -10.28
C LEU A 25 -6.75 -12.32 -9.57
N SER A 26 -5.41 -12.22 -9.56
CA SER A 26 -4.60 -13.26 -8.92
C SER A 26 -3.91 -12.75 -7.68
N SER A 27 -4.43 -13.27 -6.56
CA SER A 27 -3.98 -13.07 -5.19
C SER A 27 -4.20 -11.65 -4.67
N SER A 28 -5.30 -11.44 -3.93
CA SER A 28 -5.28 -10.42 -2.88
C SER A 28 -4.00 -10.65 -2.08
N PRO A 29 -3.11 -9.66 -1.90
CA PRO A 29 -1.87 -9.91 -1.20
C PRO A 29 -2.22 -10.44 0.19
N SER A 30 -1.86 -11.69 0.45
CA SER A 30 -1.97 -12.30 1.78
C SER A 30 -0.92 -11.73 2.74
N THR A 31 -0.13 -10.77 2.24
CA THR A 31 0.93 -10.11 2.96
C THR A 31 0.63 -8.62 3.13
N LEU A 32 1.13 -8.09 4.24
CA LEU A 32 1.25 -6.68 4.53
C LEU A 32 2.58 -6.21 3.95
N MET A 33 2.60 -5.10 3.22
CA MET A 33 3.79 -4.61 2.53
C MET A 33 4.23 -3.25 3.08
N VAL A 34 5.50 -3.16 3.45
CA VAL A 34 6.11 -1.92 3.96
C VAL A 34 7.32 -1.56 3.13
N ILE A 35 7.31 -0.37 2.54
CA ILE A 35 8.38 0.14 1.69
C ILE A 35 9.18 1.19 2.44
N HIS A 36 10.47 0.95 2.54
CA HIS A 36 11.43 1.85 3.16
C HIS A 36 11.99 2.82 2.11
N MET A 37 12.30 4.06 2.53
CA MET A 37 12.88 5.07 1.61
C MET A 37 14.26 4.69 1.05
N ASP A 38 14.96 3.75 1.71
CA ASP A 38 16.22 3.14 1.25
C ASP A 38 16.05 2.14 0.09
N GLY A 39 14.81 1.88 -0.34
CA GLY A 39 14.50 0.99 -1.45
C GLY A 39 14.28 -0.47 -1.03
N ARG A 40 14.10 -0.75 0.26
CA ARG A 40 13.75 -2.10 0.75
C ARG A 40 12.24 -2.27 0.83
N LEU A 41 11.79 -3.50 0.54
CA LEU A 41 10.43 -3.96 0.77
C LEU A 41 10.45 -5.01 1.88
N GLN A 42 9.55 -4.87 2.85
CA GLN A 42 9.33 -5.85 3.90
C GLN A 42 7.90 -6.38 3.80
N GLU A 43 7.78 -7.70 3.69
CA GLU A 43 6.50 -8.39 3.60
C GLU A 43 6.23 -9.18 4.88
N PHE A 44 5.00 -9.11 5.37
CA PHE A 44 4.58 -9.80 6.58
C PHE A 44 3.36 -10.68 6.31
N ALA A 45 3.43 -11.94 6.71
CA ALA A 45 2.30 -12.89 6.66
C ALA A 45 1.39 -12.78 7.89
N GLN A 46 1.55 -11.75 8.71
CA GLN A 46 0.74 -11.46 9.89
C GLN A 46 0.41 -9.97 9.97
N THR A 47 -0.75 -9.64 10.54
CA THR A 47 -1.08 -8.28 10.95
C THR A 47 -0.10 -7.82 12.02
N LEU A 48 0.27 -6.54 11.97
CA LEU A 48 1.18 -5.91 12.92
C LEU A 48 0.63 -4.56 13.34
N LYS A 49 0.85 -4.19 14.61
CA LYS A 49 0.66 -2.81 15.04
C LYS A 49 1.73 -1.91 14.45
N ALA A 50 1.34 -0.70 14.05
CA ALA A 50 2.28 0.32 13.57
C ALA A 50 3.43 0.58 14.54
N SER A 51 3.15 0.62 15.86
CA SER A 51 4.15 0.74 16.93
C SER A 51 5.29 -0.27 16.84
N HIS A 52 5.02 -1.50 16.38
CA HIS A 52 6.05 -2.52 16.25
C HIS A 52 7.16 -2.09 15.27
N LEU A 53 6.77 -1.57 14.10
CA LEU A 53 7.72 -1.10 13.10
C LEU A 53 8.39 0.21 13.51
N LEU A 54 7.63 1.11 14.13
CA LEU A 54 8.15 2.41 14.58
C LEU A 54 9.18 2.26 15.70
N SER A 55 9.02 1.26 16.58
CA SER A 55 10.02 0.95 17.62
C SER A 55 11.39 0.54 17.04
N GLN A 56 11.40 -0.08 15.86
CA GLN A 56 12.62 -0.52 15.17
C GLN A 56 13.22 0.57 14.28
N ASN A 57 12.44 1.61 13.96
CA ASN A 57 12.83 2.66 13.02
C ASN A 57 12.62 4.03 13.68
N PRO A 58 13.49 4.41 14.63
CA PRO A 58 13.38 5.69 15.31
C PRO A 58 13.54 6.84 14.31
N ASN A 59 12.75 7.90 14.48
CA ASN A 59 12.64 9.05 13.57
C ASN A 59 11.92 8.80 12.25
N CYS A 60 11.18 7.70 12.13
CA CYS A 60 10.28 7.45 11.02
C CYS A 60 8.81 7.50 11.45
N PHE A 61 7.92 7.61 10.48
CA PHE A 61 6.48 7.42 10.60
C PHE A 61 5.97 6.54 9.47
N LEU A 62 4.79 5.94 9.66
CA LEU A 62 4.11 5.13 8.64
C LEU A 62 3.00 5.92 7.98
N CYS A 63 2.81 5.73 6.68
CA CYS A 63 1.64 6.22 5.97
C CYS A 63 1.11 5.16 5.01
N SER A 64 -0.21 5.08 4.85
CA SER A 64 -0.85 4.25 3.83
C SER A 64 -0.73 4.92 2.45
N SER A 65 -0.39 4.16 1.41
CA SER A 65 -0.36 4.67 0.03
C SER A 65 -1.72 5.19 -0.45
N GLU A 66 -2.82 4.64 0.07
CA GLU A 66 -4.18 5.06 -0.31
C GLU A 66 -4.56 6.42 0.25
N SER A 67 -3.82 6.91 1.26
CA SER A 67 -4.09 8.18 1.94
C SER A 67 -3.14 9.30 1.50
N MET A 68 -2.28 9.07 0.50
CA MET A 68 -1.33 10.07 0.03
C MET A 68 -1.90 10.88 -1.14
N PHE A 69 -1.99 12.19 -0.98
CA PHE A 69 -2.53 13.11 -1.99
C PHE A 69 -1.58 14.26 -2.27
N VAL A 70 -1.61 14.76 -3.51
CA VAL A 70 -0.85 15.95 -3.92
C VAL A 70 -1.35 17.17 -3.15
N ASP A 71 -0.42 18.06 -2.78
CA ASP A 71 -0.65 19.30 -2.04
C ASP A 71 -1.27 19.09 -0.65
N SER A 72 -1.15 17.87 -0.10
CA SER A 72 -1.57 17.53 1.27
C SER A 72 -0.37 17.16 2.14
N MET A 73 -0.50 17.37 3.45
CA MET A 73 0.40 16.72 4.41
C MET A 73 0.23 15.21 4.32
N VAL A 74 1.32 14.47 4.54
CA VAL A 74 1.28 13.02 4.52
C VAL A 74 0.61 12.52 5.81
N PRO A 75 -0.52 11.81 5.73
CA PRO A 75 -1.19 11.31 6.91
C PRO A 75 -0.38 10.21 7.56
N GLN A 76 -0.23 10.32 8.88
CA GLN A 76 0.46 9.33 9.69
C GLN A 76 -0.53 8.28 10.20
N VAL A 77 -0.15 7.00 10.06
CA VAL A 77 -0.83 5.89 10.72
C VAL A 77 -0.54 5.94 12.21
N HIS A 78 -1.58 5.84 13.03
CA HIS A 78 -1.46 5.86 14.48
C HIS A 78 -0.71 4.62 14.99
N GLU A 79 0.11 4.77 16.03
CA GLU A 79 0.96 3.69 16.56
C GLU A 79 0.17 2.47 17.07
N GLU A 80 -1.08 2.71 17.49
CA GLU A 80 -1.99 1.68 18.00
C GLU A 80 -2.78 0.97 16.89
N GLU A 81 -2.74 1.50 15.67
CA GLU A 81 -3.50 0.99 14.53
C GLU A 81 -2.83 -0.28 13.97
N ASP A 82 -3.67 -1.25 13.61
CA ASP A 82 -3.25 -2.51 13.00
C ASP A 82 -3.08 -2.31 11.48
N LEU A 83 -1.94 -2.74 10.97
CA LEU A 83 -1.61 -2.68 9.56
C LEU A 83 -2.28 -3.84 8.80
N CYS A 84 -3.04 -3.50 7.77
CA CYS A 84 -3.89 -4.44 7.05
C CYS A 84 -3.12 -5.22 5.96
N PHE A 85 -3.57 -6.45 5.71
CA PHE A 85 -3.13 -7.21 4.54
C PHE A 85 -3.62 -6.57 3.24
N GLY A 86 -2.89 -6.80 2.16
CA GLY A 86 -3.23 -6.23 0.85
C GLY A 86 -2.99 -4.74 0.73
N GLN A 87 -2.50 -4.12 1.81
CA GLN A 87 -2.22 -2.70 1.88
C GLN A 87 -0.72 -2.43 1.82
N LEU A 88 -0.39 -1.31 1.21
CA LEU A 88 0.97 -0.84 1.03
C LEU A 88 1.21 0.38 1.89
N TYR A 89 2.22 0.29 2.74
CA TYR A 89 2.62 1.37 3.63
C TYR A 89 4.02 1.84 3.27
N PHE A 90 4.24 3.14 3.37
CA PHE A 90 5.58 3.71 3.29
C PHE A 90 6.08 4.05 4.69
N LEU A 91 7.33 3.70 4.95
CA LEU A 91 8.07 4.16 6.11
C LEU A 91 8.89 5.38 5.73
N LEU A 92 8.50 6.53 6.26
CA LEU A 92 9.00 7.85 5.89
C LEU A 92 9.74 8.53 7.06
N PRO A 93 10.82 9.29 6.81
CA PRO A 93 11.47 10.08 7.86
C PRO A 93 10.56 11.18 8.39
N LEU A 94 10.59 11.45 9.70
CA LEU A 94 9.81 12.54 10.32
C LEU A 94 10.13 13.93 9.76
N SER A 95 11.28 14.11 9.11
CA SER A 95 11.66 15.38 8.47
C SER A 95 10.69 15.83 7.37
N ILE A 96 9.94 14.89 6.77
CA ILE A 96 9.00 15.19 5.68
C ILE A 96 7.52 15.19 6.12
N SER A 97 7.22 14.87 7.39
CA SER A 97 5.82 14.77 7.86
C SER A 97 5.05 16.09 7.85
N ARG A 98 5.76 17.22 7.94
CA ARG A 98 5.17 18.57 7.95
C ARG A 98 5.20 19.26 6.58
N VAL A 99 5.67 18.57 5.55
CA VAL A 99 5.80 19.10 4.19
C VAL A 99 4.60 18.66 3.37
N LEU A 100 4.09 19.57 2.53
CA LEU A 100 3.06 19.20 1.56
C LEU A 100 3.67 18.34 0.45
N LEU A 101 3.02 17.22 0.17
CA LEU A 101 3.48 16.28 -0.83
C LEU A 101 3.25 16.85 -2.23
N SER A 102 4.32 17.28 -2.90
CA SER A 102 4.20 17.72 -4.29
C SER A 102 3.91 16.53 -5.21
N LEU A 103 3.37 16.79 -6.41
CA LEU A 103 3.19 15.77 -7.44
C LEU A 103 4.50 15.01 -7.72
N ARG A 104 5.63 15.73 -7.76
CA ARG A 104 6.95 15.13 -7.97
C ARG A 104 7.30 14.13 -6.87
N GLU A 105 7.10 14.50 -5.61
CA GLU A 105 7.38 13.61 -4.47
C GLU A 105 6.50 12.36 -4.51
N LEU A 106 5.19 12.53 -4.74
CA LEU A 106 4.26 11.40 -4.87
C LEU A 106 4.67 10.46 -6.01
N CYS A 107 5.04 11.01 -7.18
CA CYS A 107 5.53 10.21 -8.30
C CYS A 107 6.82 9.47 -7.96
N MET A 108 7.76 10.09 -7.23
CA MET A 108 8.99 9.41 -6.80
C MET A 108 8.71 8.24 -5.87
N LEU A 109 7.74 8.38 -4.96
CA LEU A 109 7.29 7.28 -4.09
C LEU A 109 6.66 6.14 -4.90
N ALA A 110 5.81 6.47 -5.88
CA ALA A 110 5.18 5.49 -6.76
C ALA A 110 6.22 4.73 -7.63
N VAL A 111 7.24 5.43 -8.13
CA VAL A 111 8.34 4.81 -8.90
C VAL A 111 9.17 3.90 -8.00
N LYS A 112 9.53 4.34 -6.79
CA LYS A 112 10.22 3.50 -5.80
C LYS A 112 9.41 2.24 -5.49
N ALA A 113 8.10 2.39 -5.28
CA ALA A 113 7.23 1.26 -5.02
C ALA A 113 7.19 0.28 -6.19
N SER A 114 7.03 0.79 -7.40
CA SER A 114 7.01 -0.04 -8.61
C SER A 114 8.32 -0.80 -8.81
N ALA A 115 9.47 -0.18 -8.51
CA ALA A 115 10.78 -0.81 -8.62
C ALA A 115 10.95 -2.00 -7.65
N VAL A 116 10.49 -1.86 -6.40
CA VAL A 116 10.62 -2.94 -5.41
C VAL A 116 9.57 -4.04 -5.63
N LEU A 117 8.33 -3.68 -5.94
CA LEU A 117 7.24 -4.64 -6.18
C LEU A 117 7.45 -5.45 -7.47
N GLY A 118 8.01 -4.83 -8.51
CA GLY A 118 8.36 -5.54 -9.74
C GLY A 118 9.43 -6.63 -9.53
N SER A 119 10.22 -6.52 -8.46
CA SER A 119 11.27 -7.49 -8.13
C SER A 119 10.84 -8.60 -7.17
N SER A 120 9.72 -8.44 -6.43
CA SER A 120 9.27 -9.40 -5.41
C SER A 120 8.37 -10.53 -5.93
N SER A 121 8.07 -10.56 -7.24
CA SER A 121 7.21 -11.56 -7.87
C SER A 121 7.96 -12.74 -8.53
N SER A 122 9.18 -13.05 -8.06
CA SER A 122 10.02 -14.15 -8.60
C SER A 122 9.98 -15.41 -7.73
#